data_AF-A0A146G238-F1
#
_entry.id   AF-A0A146G238-F1
#
_cell.length_a   1.000
_cell.length_b   1.000
_cell.length_c   1.000
_cell.angle_alpha   90.00
_cell.angle_beta   90.00
_cell.angle_gamma   90.00
#
_symmetry.space_group_name_H-M   'P 1'
#
loop_
_entity.id
_entity.type
_entity.pdbx_description
1 polymer ?
#
loop_
_entity_poly.entity_id
_entity_poly.type
_entity_poly.pdbx_seq_one_letter_code
_entity_poly.pdbx_strand_id
1 'polypeptide(L)'
;MTRLPSRHPAFTLIELLVTIGIIVLLSALAMPALQKAFSSSSKTKCLNRLRQIQTGCITYAAENNGLFPAVNNGYWGPNYFPESTYAQTLKPYLGERNTIMFCQGELNKVRNPQLTSPDYAKSYITYQYFNYAGDFSGTLTGSNKPNLARTSTAPNSLPLWGCMATSGAGRSYGHADPGVSRPLSGMCVVNVDGSARWVKGSDLEAYAYSASTFYWPIPNR
;
A
#
# COMPACT_ATOMS: atom_id res chain seq x y z
N MET A 1 31.66 -55.31 35.06
CA MET A 1 31.22 -54.08 35.78
C MET A 1 30.15 -53.38 34.93
N THR A 2 28.88 -53.61 35.20
CA THR A 2 27.74 -52.97 34.53
C THR A 2 27.32 -51.74 35.33
N ARG A 3 27.48 -50.53 34.76
CA ARG A 3 26.99 -49.29 35.39
C ARG A 3 25.47 -49.32 35.40
N LEU A 4 24.86 -49.20 36.58
CA LEU A 4 23.40 -49.05 36.72
C LEU A 4 22.97 -47.73 36.06
N PRO A 5 21.88 -47.72 35.29
CA PRO A 5 21.39 -46.51 34.65
C PRO A 5 21.00 -45.48 35.72
N SER A 6 21.61 -44.30 35.64
CA SER A 6 21.23 -43.13 36.44
C SER A 6 19.77 -42.79 36.14
N ARG A 7 18.88 -43.01 37.11
CA ARG A 7 17.48 -42.57 37.00
C ARG A 7 17.47 -41.05 36.97
N HIS A 8 17.20 -40.48 35.80
CA HIS A 8 16.91 -39.06 35.69
C HIS A 8 15.56 -38.79 36.37
N PRO A 9 15.46 -37.75 37.21
CA PRO A 9 14.19 -37.38 37.81
C PRO A 9 13.16 -37.07 36.72
N ALA A 10 11.97 -37.67 36.83
CA ALA A 10 10.85 -37.39 35.95
C ALA A 10 10.12 -36.12 36.42
N PHE A 11 9.65 -35.31 35.48
CA PHE A 11 8.87 -34.11 35.77
C PHE A 11 7.59 -34.45 36.53
N THR A 12 7.27 -33.65 37.54
CA THR A 12 5.99 -33.73 38.25
C THR A 12 4.89 -33.05 37.45
N LEU A 13 3.64 -33.48 37.68
CA LEU A 13 2.47 -32.86 37.04
C LEU A 13 2.32 -31.38 37.40
N ILE A 14 2.70 -30.99 38.63
CA ILE A 14 2.70 -29.60 39.09
C ILE A 14 3.73 -28.76 38.33
N GLU A 15 4.96 -29.26 38.13
CA GLU A 15 5.98 -28.53 37.38
C GLU A 15 5.54 -28.27 35.94
N LEU A 16 4.91 -29.25 35.28
CA LEU A 16 4.36 -29.08 33.94
C LEU A 16 3.25 -28.02 33.94
N LEU A 17 2.33 -28.09 34.93
CA LEU A 17 1.19 -27.19 35.05
C LEU A 17 1.60 -25.73 35.31
N VAL A 18 2.55 -25.50 36.21
CA VAL A 18 3.07 -24.15 36.48
C VAL A 18 3.80 -23.60 35.24
N THR A 19 4.55 -24.43 34.54
CA THR A 19 5.29 -24.00 33.34
C THR A 19 4.37 -23.55 32.22
N ILE A 20 3.34 -24.34 31.89
CA ILE A 20 2.36 -23.92 30.88
C ILE A 20 1.58 -22.68 31.34
N GLY A 21 1.30 -22.55 32.64
CA GLY A 21 0.65 -21.38 33.22
C GLY A 21 1.47 -20.10 33.01
N ILE A 22 2.78 -20.16 33.25
CA ILE A 22 3.70 -19.03 33.03
C ILE A 22 3.79 -18.71 31.52
N ILE A 23 3.89 -19.72 30.65
CA ILE A 23 3.95 -19.51 29.19
C ILE A 23 2.68 -18.81 28.69
N VAL A 24 1.50 -19.22 29.15
CA VAL A 24 0.22 -18.60 28.77
C VAL A 24 0.16 -17.14 29.24
N LEU A 25 0.56 -16.86 30.49
CA LEU A 25 0.58 -15.50 31.03
C LEU A 25 1.51 -14.58 30.22
N LEU A 26 2.74 -15.02 29.95
CA LEU A 26 3.71 -14.24 29.19
C LEU A 26 3.26 -14.05 27.74
N SER A 27 2.69 -15.08 27.11
CA SER A 27 2.18 -15.01 25.73
C SER A 27 1.00 -14.05 25.61
N ALA A 28 0.10 -14.02 26.60
CA ALA A 28 -1.03 -13.09 26.63
C ALA A 28 -0.58 -11.62 26.66
N LEU A 29 0.48 -11.31 27.41
CA LEU A 29 1.06 -9.96 27.46
C LEU A 29 1.84 -9.59 26.18
N ALA A 30 2.43 -10.57 25.49
CA ALA A 30 3.20 -10.35 24.27
C ALA A 30 2.34 -10.16 23.00
N MET A 31 1.15 -10.77 22.94
CA MET A 31 0.32 -10.79 21.73
C MET A 31 -0.06 -9.39 21.18
N PRO A 32 -0.45 -8.39 22.01
CA PRO A 32 -0.78 -7.05 21.50
C PRO A 32 0.42 -6.32 20.88
N ALA A 33 1.62 -6.52 21.44
CA ALA A 33 2.85 -5.93 20.91
C ALA A 33 3.21 -6.55 19.55
N LEU A 34 3.05 -7.87 19.42
CA LEU A 34 3.32 -8.59 18.18
C LEU A 34 2.38 -8.16 17.03
N GLN A 35 1.09 -7.94 17.31
CA GLN A 35 0.14 -7.41 16.32
C GLN A 35 0.54 -6.03 15.78
N LYS A 36 1.00 -5.13 16.66
CA LYS A 36 1.53 -3.81 16.26
C LYS A 36 2.78 -3.95 15.39
N ALA A 37 3.68 -4.85 15.74
CA ALA A 37 4.89 -5.13 14.97
C ALA A 37 4.57 -5.63 13.55
N PHE A 38 3.60 -6.53 13.39
CA PHE A 38 3.15 -6.97 12.07
C PHE A 38 2.54 -5.85 11.23
N SER A 39 1.68 -5.01 11.83
CA SER A 39 1.12 -3.83 11.14
C SER A 39 2.21 -2.87 10.64
N SER A 40 3.23 -2.62 11.47
CA SER A 40 4.39 -1.80 11.10
C SER A 40 5.25 -2.43 9.99
N SER A 41 5.47 -3.74 10.06
CA SER A 41 6.19 -4.50 9.02
C SER A 41 5.46 -4.40 7.67
N SER A 42 4.14 -4.57 7.66
CA SER A 42 3.32 -4.43 6.46
C SER A 42 3.39 -3.02 5.86
N LYS A 43 3.40 -1.96 6.69
CA LYS A 43 3.64 -0.58 6.22
C LYS A 43 5.03 -0.43 5.60
N THR A 44 6.06 -0.96 6.25
CA THR A 44 7.44 -0.89 5.75
C THR A 44 7.58 -1.58 4.39
N LYS A 45 6.97 -2.76 4.22
CA LYS A 45 6.94 -3.49 2.94
C LYS A 45 6.21 -2.69 1.86
N CYS A 46 5.09 -2.07 2.21
CA CYS A 46 4.31 -1.22 1.32
C CYS A 46 5.13 -0.01 0.82
N LEU A 47 5.81 0.69 1.74
CA LEU A 47 6.73 1.78 1.39
C LEU A 47 7.88 1.30 0.50
N ASN A 48 8.45 0.12 0.76
CA ASN A 48 9.52 -0.44 -0.06
C ASN A 48 9.05 -0.75 -1.49
N ARG A 49 7.87 -1.35 -1.65
CA ARG A 49 7.25 -1.59 -2.95
C ARG A 49 6.98 -0.29 -3.70
N LEU A 50 6.44 0.72 -3.03
CA LEU A 50 6.24 2.05 -3.60
C LEU A 50 7.55 2.66 -4.10
N ARG A 51 8.63 2.58 -3.32
CA ARG A 51 9.96 3.05 -3.78
C ARG A 51 10.46 2.30 -5.01
N GLN A 52 10.30 0.98 -5.05
CA GLN A 52 10.65 0.19 -6.25
C GLN A 52 9.85 0.66 -7.47
N ILE A 53 8.54 0.86 -7.32
CA ILE A 53 7.68 1.37 -8.40
C ILE A 53 8.12 2.76 -8.86
N GLN A 54 8.38 3.68 -7.93
CA GLN A 54 8.86 5.02 -8.26
C GLN A 54 10.21 4.98 -8.97
N THR A 55 11.13 4.13 -8.53
CA THR A 55 12.42 3.94 -9.21
C THR A 55 12.20 3.48 -10.65
N GLY A 56 11.33 2.50 -10.88
CA GLY A 56 10.95 2.06 -12.23
C GLY A 56 10.32 3.18 -13.08
N CYS A 57 9.54 4.06 -12.46
CA CYS A 57 8.97 5.23 -13.16
C CYS A 57 10.04 6.24 -13.57
N ILE A 58 11.04 6.50 -12.71
CA ILE A 58 12.14 7.41 -13.02
C ILE A 58 13.05 6.80 -14.10
N THR A 59 13.34 5.51 -14.03
CA THR A 59 14.12 4.80 -15.07
C THR A 59 13.39 4.85 -16.41
N TYR A 60 12.09 4.55 -16.43
CA TYR A 60 11.26 4.71 -17.63
C TYR A 60 11.33 6.15 -18.15
N ALA A 61 11.14 7.15 -17.29
CA ALA A 61 11.14 8.54 -17.70
C ALA A 61 12.49 8.98 -18.29
N ALA A 62 13.60 8.51 -17.73
CA ALA A 62 14.95 8.79 -18.26
C ALA A 62 15.09 8.29 -19.71
N GLU A 63 14.51 7.15 -20.04
CA GLU A 63 14.53 6.57 -21.39
C GLU A 63 13.45 7.14 -22.33
N ASN A 64 12.47 7.88 -21.79
CA ASN A 64 11.31 8.38 -22.53
C ASN A 64 11.20 9.92 -22.49
N ASN A 65 12.31 10.64 -22.71
CA ASN A 65 12.35 12.11 -22.78
C ASN A 65 11.79 12.82 -21.52
N GLY A 66 11.99 12.19 -20.35
CA GLY A 66 11.52 12.67 -19.05
C GLY A 66 10.02 12.45 -18.82
N LEU A 67 9.29 11.78 -19.71
CA LEU A 67 7.86 11.52 -19.56
C LEU A 67 7.62 10.39 -18.57
N PHE A 68 6.77 10.65 -17.58
CA PHE A 68 6.31 9.59 -16.68
C PHE A 68 5.40 8.61 -17.43
N PRO A 69 5.25 7.37 -16.91
CA PRO A 69 4.27 6.43 -17.43
C PRO A 69 2.87 7.06 -17.36
N ALA A 70 2.22 7.26 -18.49
CA ALA A 70 0.89 7.87 -18.54
C ALA A 70 -0.17 6.80 -18.82
N VAL A 71 -1.30 6.89 -18.13
CA VAL A 71 -2.46 6.04 -18.41
C VAL A 71 -3.31 6.74 -19.47
N ASN A 72 -3.37 6.20 -20.69
CA ASN A 72 -4.14 6.76 -21.79
C ASN A 72 -5.62 6.33 -21.77
N ASN A 73 -6.31 6.57 -20.65
CA ASN A 73 -7.68 6.06 -20.46
C ASN A 73 -8.73 7.14 -20.13
N GLY A 74 -8.42 8.44 -20.27
CA GLY A 74 -9.40 9.51 -20.01
C GLY A 74 -9.98 9.49 -18.58
N TYR A 75 -9.28 8.89 -17.62
CA TYR A 75 -9.68 8.82 -16.22
C TYR A 75 -9.22 10.04 -15.44
N TRP A 76 -10.06 10.47 -14.51
CA TRP A 76 -9.93 11.70 -13.73
C TRP A 76 -9.48 11.35 -12.30
N GLY A 77 -8.24 11.68 -11.90
CA GLY A 77 -7.73 11.53 -10.52
C GLY A 77 -6.82 10.31 -10.25
N PRO A 78 -6.40 10.08 -8.97
CA PRO A 78 -5.56 8.93 -8.60
C PRO A 78 -6.27 7.62 -8.92
N ASN A 79 -5.67 6.84 -9.81
CA ASN A 79 -6.37 5.74 -10.46
C ASN A 79 -5.55 4.44 -10.46
N TYR A 80 -6.24 3.34 -10.77
CA TYR A 80 -5.63 2.06 -11.07
C TYR A 80 -4.66 2.22 -12.25
N PHE A 81 -3.50 1.55 -12.16
CA PHE A 81 -2.53 1.49 -13.25
C PHE A 81 -2.78 0.21 -14.07
N PRO A 82 -3.34 0.29 -15.29
CA PRO A 82 -3.77 -0.88 -16.05
C PRO A 82 -2.64 -1.87 -16.34
N GLU A 83 -2.98 -3.15 -16.52
CA GLU A 83 -2.01 -4.17 -16.97
C GLU A 83 -1.38 -3.79 -18.32
N SER A 84 -2.17 -3.31 -19.27
CA SER A 84 -1.68 -2.88 -20.59
C SER A 84 -0.63 -1.78 -20.47
N THR A 85 -0.92 -0.73 -19.69
CA THR A 85 0.02 0.36 -19.43
C THR A 85 1.27 -0.16 -18.72
N TYR A 86 1.12 -1.02 -17.71
CA TYR A 86 2.25 -1.61 -17.01
C TYR A 86 3.15 -2.45 -17.93
N ALA A 87 2.54 -3.32 -18.74
CA ALA A 87 3.26 -4.17 -19.70
C ALA A 87 4.06 -3.33 -20.71
N GLN A 88 3.52 -2.18 -21.12
CA GLN A 88 4.16 -1.27 -22.07
C GLN A 88 5.21 -0.34 -21.45
N THR A 89 5.17 -0.12 -20.13
CA THR A 89 6.00 0.91 -19.47
C THR A 89 6.90 0.34 -18.39
N LEU A 90 6.34 -0.23 -17.33
CA LEU A 90 7.08 -0.59 -16.12
C LEU A 90 7.57 -2.05 -16.08
N LYS A 91 6.97 -2.94 -16.87
CA LYS A 91 7.33 -4.37 -16.91
C LYS A 91 8.82 -4.61 -17.16
N PRO A 92 9.52 -3.91 -18.08
CA PRO A 92 10.96 -4.12 -18.30
C PRO A 92 11.83 -3.88 -17.05
N TYR A 93 11.40 -2.99 -16.14
CA TYR A 93 12.18 -2.60 -14.96
C TYR A 93 11.74 -3.32 -13.68
N LEU A 94 10.46 -3.70 -13.60
CA LEU A 94 9.85 -4.22 -12.37
C LEU A 94 9.41 -5.68 -12.46
N GLY A 95 9.50 -6.29 -13.65
CA GLY A 95 9.11 -7.69 -13.88
C GLY A 95 7.61 -7.89 -13.92
N GLU A 96 7.13 -9.00 -13.34
CA GLU A 96 5.71 -9.34 -13.38
C GLU A 96 4.89 -8.45 -12.45
N ARG A 97 3.87 -7.79 -13.01
CA ARG A 97 3.01 -6.83 -12.31
C ARG A 97 2.43 -7.38 -11.02
N ASN A 98 2.05 -8.65 -11.07
CA ASN A 98 1.39 -9.32 -9.96
C ASN A 98 2.28 -9.55 -8.73
N THR A 99 3.57 -9.26 -8.83
CA THR A 99 4.53 -9.40 -7.73
C THR A 99 4.80 -8.07 -7.02
N ILE A 100 4.66 -6.95 -7.75
CA ILE A 100 5.07 -5.61 -7.30
C ILE A 100 3.88 -4.68 -7.03
N MET A 101 2.81 -4.75 -7.82
CA MET A 101 1.68 -3.82 -7.75
C MET A 101 0.66 -4.14 -6.64
N PHE A 102 1.06 -4.93 -5.65
CA PHE A 102 0.23 -5.32 -4.51
C PHE A 102 0.93 -5.06 -3.17
N CYS A 103 0.13 -4.66 -2.21
CA CYS A 103 0.49 -4.34 -0.85
C CYS A 103 0.28 -5.60 -0.02
N GLN A 104 1.31 -5.96 0.74
CA GLN A 104 1.29 -7.13 1.61
C GLN A 104 0.58 -6.87 2.95
N GLY A 105 -0.18 -5.77 3.06
CA GLY A 105 -0.96 -5.41 4.25
C GLY A 105 -2.31 -6.11 4.33
N GLU A 106 -3.24 -5.55 5.10
CA GLU A 106 -4.57 -6.13 5.32
C GLU A 106 -5.38 -6.24 4.02
N LEU A 107 -5.14 -5.36 3.05
CA LEU A 107 -5.74 -5.43 1.71
C LEU A 107 -5.36 -6.71 0.95
N ASN A 108 -4.24 -7.37 1.28
CA ASN A 108 -3.88 -8.63 0.63
C ASN A 108 -4.88 -9.76 0.93
N LYS A 109 -5.57 -9.69 2.08
CA LYS A 109 -6.53 -10.72 2.50
C LYS A 109 -7.81 -10.73 1.66
N VAL A 110 -8.08 -9.63 0.96
CA VAL A 110 -9.29 -9.47 0.12
C VAL A 110 -8.98 -9.53 -1.38
N ARG A 111 -7.78 -9.97 -1.78
CA ARG A 111 -7.31 -10.08 -3.17
C ARG A 111 -7.94 -11.29 -3.90
N ASN A 112 -8.43 -11.08 -5.13
CA ASN A 112 -8.81 -12.14 -6.08
C ASN A 112 -7.90 -12.13 -7.35
N PRO A 113 -7.07 -13.16 -7.58
CA PRO A 113 -6.12 -13.18 -8.71
C PRO A 113 -6.67 -13.55 -10.10
N GLN A 114 -7.97 -13.83 -10.28
CA GLN A 114 -8.51 -14.45 -11.52
C GLN A 114 -9.30 -13.53 -12.49
N LEU A 115 -9.27 -12.19 -12.39
CA LEU A 115 -10.19 -11.30 -13.13
C LEU A 115 -9.50 -10.38 -14.16
N THR A 116 -10.07 -10.25 -15.37
CA THR A 116 -9.46 -9.61 -16.57
C THR A 116 -10.21 -8.37 -17.14
N SER A 117 -11.25 -7.83 -16.50
CA SER A 117 -11.90 -6.56 -16.91
C SER A 117 -11.86 -5.49 -15.80
N PRO A 118 -11.81 -4.18 -16.16
CA PRO A 118 -11.65 -3.10 -15.20
C PRO A 118 -12.96 -2.81 -14.46
N ASP A 119 -13.14 -3.54 -13.36
CA ASP A 119 -14.06 -3.23 -12.28
C ASP A 119 -13.21 -3.06 -11.01
N TYR A 120 -13.32 -1.90 -10.35
CA TYR A 120 -12.51 -1.54 -9.16
C TYR A 120 -12.76 -2.50 -7.99
N ALA A 121 -13.89 -3.21 -8.01
CA ALA A 121 -14.21 -4.30 -7.09
C ALA A 121 -13.47 -5.63 -7.41
N LYS A 122 -12.72 -5.72 -8.51
CA LYS A 122 -12.22 -7.01 -9.05
C LYS A 122 -10.73 -7.06 -9.41
N SER A 123 -10.07 -5.92 -9.70
CA SER A 123 -8.64 -5.89 -10.10
C SER A 123 -7.64 -5.58 -8.96
N TYR A 124 -8.15 -5.23 -7.77
CA TYR A 124 -7.42 -5.14 -6.49
C TYR A 124 -5.99 -4.58 -6.51
N ILE A 125 -5.69 -3.55 -7.30
CA ILE A 125 -4.40 -2.86 -7.17
C ILE A 125 -4.43 -2.09 -5.86
N THR A 126 -3.59 -2.49 -4.92
CA THR A 126 -3.46 -1.76 -3.65
C THR A 126 -2.61 -0.51 -3.78
N TYR A 127 -2.14 -0.18 -4.99
CA TYR A 127 -1.39 1.02 -5.30
C TYR A 127 -2.13 1.82 -6.36
N GLN A 128 -2.20 3.11 -6.12
CA GLN A 128 -2.79 4.11 -6.97
C GLN A 128 -1.67 4.95 -7.55
N TYR A 129 -1.83 5.29 -8.82
CA TYR A 129 -0.96 6.20 -9.52
C TYR A 129 -1.66 7.54 -9.65
N PHE A 130 -0.96 8.62 -9.33
CA PHE A 130 -1.52 9.95 -9.52
C PHE A 130 -1.37 10.38 -10.97
N ASN A 131 -2.40 10.11 -11.79
CA ASN A 131 -2.46 10.59 -13.16
C ASN A 131 -3.35 11.84 -13.23
N TYR A 132 -2.80 12.92 -13.78
CA TYR A 132 -3.41 14.25 -13.82
C TYR A 132 -4.16 14.52 -15.14
N ALA A 133 -4.80 13.52 -15.75
CA ALA A 133 -5.65 13.78 -16.90
C ALA A 133 -6.99 14.40 -16.41
N GLY A 134 -7.22 15.69 -16.73
CA GLY A 134 -8.49 16.38 -16.50
C GLY A 134 -8.70 17.04 -15.11
N ASP A 135 -9.73 17.88 -14.98
CA ASP A 135 -10.12 18.53 -13.71
C ASP A 135 -10.91 17.58 -12.82
N PHE A 136 -10.52 17.49 -11.54
CA PHE A 136 -11.20 16.73 -10.50
C PHE A 136 -11.52 17.64 -9.31
N SER A 137 -12.34 17.20 -8.37
CA SER A 137 -12.58 17.92 -7.11
C SER A 137 -11.39 17.76 -6.15
N GLY A 138 -11.04 18.78 -5.36
CA GLY A 138 -9.94 18.75 -4.38
C GLY A 138 -9.11 20.04 -4.32
N THR A 139 -7.94 20.01 -3.69
CA THR A 139 -7.00 21.16 -3.65
C THR A 139 -6.28 21.37 -4.99
N LEU A 140 -6.01 20.30 -5.74
CA LEU A 140 -5.19 20.33 -6.95
C LEU A 140 -6.02 20.40 -8.24
N THR A 141 -6.65 21.54 -8.52
CA THR A 141 -7.65 21.68 -9.60
C THR A 141 -7.38 22.92 -10.47
N GLY A 142 -7.81 22.88 -11.74
CA GLY A 142 -7.67 24.01 -12.67
C GLY A 142 -6.22 24.49 -12.82
N SER A 143 -5.98 25.79 -12.60
CA SER A 143 -4.67 26.42 -12.73
C SER A 143 -3.70 26.13 -11.57
N ASN A 144 -4.18 25.65 -10.41
CA ASN A 144 -3.34 25.34 -9.25
C ASN A 144 -2.69 23.95 -9.32
N LYS A 145 -2.89 23.26 -10.44
CA LYS A 145 -2.49 21.88 -10.65
C LYS A 145 -1.07 21.79 -11.24
N PRO A 146 -0.14 21.10 -10.56
CA PRO A 146 1.21 20.87 -11.06
C PRO A 146 1.20 19.90 -12.24
N ASN A 147 2.06 20.16 -13.22
CA ASN A 147 2.22 19.28 -14.36
C ASN A 147 3.08 18.05 -13.99
N LEU A 148 2.43 16.92 -13.72
CA LEU A 148 3.10 15.63 -13.46
C LEU A 148 3.36 14.80 -14.73
N ALA A 149 3.29 15.38 -15.93
CA ALA A 149 3.59 14.61 -17.14
C ALA A 149 5.08 14.27 -17.25
N ARG A 150 5.96 15.12 -16.71
CA ARG A 150 7.41 15.00 -16.85
C ARG A 150 8.16 15.18 -15.54
N THR A 151 9.33 14.58 -15.44
CA THR A 151 10.25 14.73 -14.30
C THR A 151 10.71 16.17 -14.10
N SER A 152 10.87 16.96 -15.17
CA SER A 152 11.29 18.36 -15.10
C SER A 152 10.19 19.33 -14.62
N THR A 153 8.92 18.95 -14.80
CA THR A 153 7.78 19.79 -14.43
C THR A 153 7.11 19.36 -13.13
N ALA A 154 7.35 18.11 -12.71
CA ALA A 154 6.77 17.52 -11.52
C ALA A 154 7.50 17.98 -10.25
N PRO A 155 6.83 18.63 -9.29
CA PRO A 155 7.41 18.95 -8.00
C PRO A 155 7.87 17.71 -7.23
N ASN A 156 9.12 17.73 -6.77
CA ASN A 156 9.76 16.63 -6.03
C ASN A 156 8.98 16.16 -4.80
N SER A 157 8.30 17.06 -4.10
CA SER A 157 7.58 16.78 -2.86
C SER A 157 6.19 16.17 -3.06
N LEU A 158 5.70 16.09 -4.30
CA LEU A 158 4.36 15.58 -4.56
C LEU A 158 4.31 14.06 -4.57
N PRO A 159 3.30 13.46 -3.92
CA PRO A 159 3.08 12.02 -3.99
C PRO A 159 2.77 11.58 -5.42
N LEU A 160 3.63 10.76 -5.99
CA LEU A 160 3.47 10.18 -7.33
C LEU A 160 2.68 8.87 -7.28
N TRP A 161 2.99 8.03 -6.28
CA TRP A 161 2.29 6.78 -6.02
C TRP A 161 1.84 6.71 -4.56
N GLY A 162 0.71 6.05 -4.35
CA GLY A 162 0.13 5.84 -3.02
C GLY A 162 -0.42 4.44 -2.92
N CYS A 163 -0.56 3.91 -1.71
CA CYS A 163 -1.43 2.75 -1.52
C CYS A 163 -2.89 3.17 -1.62
N MET A 164 -3.78 2.21 -1.89
CA MET A 164 -5.20 2.45 -2.01
C MET A 164 -5.74 3.20 -0.79
N ALA A 165 -6.52 4.23 -1.06
CA ALA A 165 -7.32 4.97 -0.09
C ALA A 165 -8.61 5.41 -0.78
N THR A 166 -9.71 4.71 -0.51
CA THR A 166 -11.02 4.99 -1.12
C THR A 166 -12.15 4.73 -0.14
N SER A 167 -13.27 5.42 -0.31
CA SER A 167 -14.53 5.10 0.37
C SER A 167 -15.68 4.99 -0.62
N GLY A 168 -16.65 4.13 -0.32
CA GLY A 168 -17.81 3.87 -1.15
C GLY A 168 -18.80 2.94 -0.46
N ALA A 169 -20.10 3.14 -0.67
CA ALA A 169 -21.17 2.36 -0.04
C ALA A 169 -21.02 2.24 1.50
N GLY A 170 -20.59 3.32 2.16
CA GLY A 170 -20.37 3.37 3.62
C GLY A 170 -19.15 2.59 4.12
N ARG A 171 -18.28 2.09 3.23
CA ARG A 171 -17.06 1.35 3.59
C ARG A 171 -15.81 2.09 3.13
N SER A 172 -14.76 1.98 3.93
CA SER A 172 -13.43 2.51 3.61
C SER A 172 -12.47 1.38 3.29
N TYR A 173 -11.73 1.55 2.19
CA TYR A 173 -10.70 0.64 1.71
C TYR A 173 -9.36 1.35 1.70
N GLY A 174 -8.40 0.84 2.47
CA GLY A 174 -7.03 1.33 2.47
C GLY A 174 -6.06 0.42 3.21
N HIS A 175 -4.79 0.84 3.32
CA HIS A 175 -3.70 -0.02 3.81
C HIS A 175 -4.01 -0.75 5.13
N ALA A 176 -4.69 -0.09 6.06
CA ALA A 176 -5.10 -0.64 7.36
C ALA A 176 -6.63 -0.84 7.48
N ASP A 177 -7.35 -0.71 6.37
CA ASP A 177 -8.80 -0.58 6.31
C ASP A 177 -9.36 -1.54 5.24
N PRO A 178 -9.48 -2.86 5.48
CA PRO A 178 -9.99 -3.80 4.49
C PRO A 178 -11.53 -3.76 4.41
N GLY A 179 -12.09 -2.63 3.99
CA GLY A 179 -13.53 -2.45 3.84
C GLY A 179 -14.24 -2.29 5.19
N VAL A 180 -13.81 -1.37 6.04
CA VAL A 180 -14.40 -1.12 7.37
C VAL A 180 -15.29 0.12 7.36
N SER A 181 -16.32 0.15 8.20
CA SER A 181 -17.20 1.32 8.37
C SER A 181 -16.60 2.31 9.37
N ARG A 182 -15.50 2.96 8.97
CA ARG A 182 -14.82 4.03 9.73
C ARG A 182 -14.00 4.91 8.78
N PRO A 183 -13.59 6.13 9.19
CA PRO A 183 -12.66 6.93 8.40
C PRO A 183 -11.35 6.19 8.12
N LEU A 184 -10.73 6.49 6.97
CA LEU A 184 -9.44 5.94 6.59
C LEU A 184 -8.39 6.23 7.67
N SER A 185 -7.59 5.22 8.01
CA SER A 185 -6.48 5.39 8.95
C SER A 185 -5.36 6.24 8.35
N GLY A 186 -5.20 6.16 7.03
CA GLY A 186 -4.13 6.80 6.27
C GLY A 186 -3.65 5.92 5.12
N MET A 187 -2.58 6.37 4.48
CA MET A 187 -2.01 5.70 3.31
C MET A 187 -0.48 5.84 3.29
N CYS A 188 0.20 4.84 2.75
CA CYS A 188 1.61 4.95 2.35
C CYS A 188 1.68 5.69 1.03
N VAL A 189 2.64 6.61 0.88
CA VAL A 189 2.93 7.27 -0.39
C VAL A 189 4.42 7.31 -0.66
N VAL A 190 4.76 7.47 -1.93
CA VAL A 190 6.10 7.84 -2.39
C VAL A 190 5.99 9.04 -3.31
N ASN A 191 6.88 9.99 -3.09
CA ASN A 191 6.98 11.23 -3.82
C ASN A 191 7.82 11.06 -5.10
N VAL A 192 7.78 12.07 -5.95
CA VAL A 192 8.61 12.14 -7.17
C VAL A 192 10.10 11.99 -6.87
N ASP A 193 10.59 12.55 -5.76
CA ASP A 193 11.98 12.42 -5.31
C ASP A 193 12.35 11.07 -4.69
N GLY A 194 11.40 10.13 -4.57
CA GLY A 194 11.61 8.82 -3.96
C GLY A 194 11.45 8.80 -2.43
N SER A 195 11.22 9.96 -1.79
CA SER A 195 10.85 9.99 -0.38
C SER A 195 9.52 9.28 -0.17
N ALA A 196 9.48 8.32 0.75
CA ALA A 196 8.29 7.52 1.03
C ALA A 196 7.90 7.64 2.49
N ARG A 197 6.62 7.90 2.77
CA ARG A 197 6.09 8.14 4.11
C ARG A 197 4.67 7.62 4.28
N TRP A 198 4.26 7.48 5.54
CA TRP A 198 2.86 7.30 5.91
C TRP A 198 2.20 8.68 6.06
N VAL A 199 1.03 8.85 5.45
CA VAL A 199 0.17 10.04 5.59
C VAL A 199 -1.07 9.63 6.38
N LYS A 200 -1.41 10.39 7.42
CA LYS A 200 -2.57 10.10 8.26
C LYS A 200 -3.86 10.40 7.50
N GLY A 201 -4.94 9.71 7.85
CA GLY A 201 -6.25 9.95 7.22
C GLY A 201 -6.76 11.39 7.34
N SER A 202 -6.39 12.11 8.41
CA SER A 202 -6.70 13.54 8.60
C SER A 202 -6.05 14.46 7.57
N ASP A 203 -4.95 14.00 6.98
CA ASP A 203 -4.12 14.76 6.04
C ASP A 203 -4.39 14.32 4.60
N LEU A 204 -5.44 13.51 4.41
CA LEU A 204 -5.97 13.13 3.11
C LEU A 204 -7.20 13.96 2.79
N GLU A 205 -7.31 14.36 1.53
CA GLU A 205 -8.50 15.00 1.00
C GLU A 205 -9.18 14.08 -0.02
N ALA A 206 -10.49 14.26 -0.12
CA ALA A 206 -11.33 13.56 -1.06
C ALA A 206 -11.17 14.14 -2.48
N TYR A 207 -10.79 13.27 -3.40
CA TYR A 207 -10.83 13.46 -4.84
C TYR A 207 -12.00 12.61 -5.36
N ALA A 208 -13.19 13.22 -5.49
CA ALA A 208 -14.43 12.47 -5.70
C ALA A 208 -14.65 12.09 -7.17
N TYR A 209 -15.11 10.85 -7.38
CA TYR A 209 -15.65 10.30 -8.62
C TYR A 209 -17.06 9.73 -8.38
N SER A 210 -17.93 9.73 -9.40
CA SER A 210 -19.40 9.61 -9.30
C SER A 210 -19.99 8.49 -8.41
N ALA A 211 -19.26 7.40 -8.16
CA ALA A 211 -19.72 6.29 -7.31
C ALA A 211 -18.75 5.91 -6.16
N SER A 212 -17.55 6.49 -6.11
CA SER A 212 -16.51 6.19 -5.10
C SER A 212 -15.58 7.37 -4.92
N THR A 213 -15.24 7.67 -3.66
CA THR A 213 -14.36 8.79 -3.32
C THR A 213 -12.95 8.26 -3.10
N PHE A 214 -12.00 8.72 -3.91
CA PHE A 214 -10.59 8.44 -3.70
C PHE A 214 -9.99 9.49 -2.77
N TYR A 215 -8.96 9.12 -2.04
CA TYR A 215 -8.27 10.02 -1.13
C TYR A 215 -6.81 10.14 -1.52
N TRP A 216 -6.29 11.35 -1.44
CA TRP A 216 -4.88 11.64 -1.70
C TRP A 216 -4.34 12.64 -0.67
N PRO A 217 -3.01 12.69 -0.41
CA PRO A 217 -2.47 13.66 0.53
C PRO A 217 -2.74 15.10 0.08
N ILE A 218 -3.09 15.93 1.05
CA ILE A 218 -3.19 17.38 0.88
C ILE A 218 -1.77 17.92 0.63
N PRO A 219 -1.52 18.64 -0.48
CA PRO A 219 -0.23 19.28 -0.72
C PRO A 219 0.13 20.27 0.39
N ASN A 220 1.39 20.31 0.79
CA ASN A 220 1.95 21.31 1.72
C ASN A 220 1.35 21.33 3.15
N ARG A 221 0.83 20.19 3.65
CA ARG A 221 0.47 19.98 5.06
C ARG A 221 1.36 18.97 5.76
#